data_AF-G5DZP8-F1
#
_entry.id   AF-G5DZP8-F1
#
_cell.length_a   1.000
_cell.length_b   1.000
_cell.length_c   1.000
_cell.angle_alpha   90.00
_cell.angle_beta   90.00
_cell.angle_gamma   90.00
#
_symmetry.space_group_name_H-M   'P 1'
#
loop_
_entity.id
_entity.type
_entity.pdbx_description
1 polymer ?
#
loop_
_entity_poly.entity_id
_entity_poly.type
_entity_poly.pdbx_seq_one_letter_code
_entity_poly.pdbx_strand_id
1 'polypeptide(L)' 'NLLKTDPTQRMTITEFMNQPWIMQSMQVPPTPLHTSRVLKEEKDLWEDVKEEMTSALATMRVDYEQIKIKKIEDAS' A
#
# COMPACT_ATOMS: atom_id res chain seq x y z
N ASN A 1 -4.50 5.37 9.90
CA ASN A 1 -4.24 4.03 10.48
C ASN A 1 -3.61 3.06 9.50
N LEU A 2 -4.14 2.89 8.28
CA LEU A 2 -3.57 1.98 7.28
C LEU A 2 -2.22 2.44 6.70
N LEU A 3 -2.03 3.75 6.47
CA LEU A 3 -0.80 4.31 5.91
C LEU A 3 0.17 4.86 6.96
N LYS A 4 0.21 4.26 8.16
CA LYS A 4 1.24 4.60 9.15
C LYS A 4 2.61 4.12 8.64
N THR A 5 3.59 5.02 8.69
CA THR A 5 4.97 4.76 8.24
C THR A 5 5.64 3.68 9.08
N ASP A 6 5.47 3.74 10.41
CA ASP A 6 5.90 2.68 11.33
C ASP A 6 5.04 1.41 11.11
N PRO A 7 5.63 0.29 10.65
CA PRO A 7 4.89 -0.96 10.42
C PRO A 7 4.27 -1.54 11.69
N THR A 8 4.89 -1.33 12.86
CA THR A 8 4.43 -1.90 14.13
C THR A 8 3.20 -1.20 14.68
N GLN A 9 2.99 0.05 14.27
CA GLN A 9 1.82 0.85 14.66
C GLN A 9 0.70 0.80 13.63
N ARG A 10 0.93 0.16 12.48
CA ARG A 10 -0.03 0.09 11.38
C ARG A 10 -1.20 -0.81 11.78
N MET A 11 -2.39 -0.42 11.35
CA MET A 11 -3.61 -1.19 11.55
C MET A 11 -3.47 -2.60 11.00
N THR A 12 -3.83 -3.58 11.82
CA THR A 12 -3.90 -4.98 11.43
C THR A 12 -5.13 -5.26 10.57
N ILE A 13 -5.12 -6.39 9.88
CA ILE A 13 -6.27 -6.78 9.06
C ILE A 13 -7.54 -6.99 9.90
N THR A 14 -7.43 -7.53 11.11
CA THR A 14 -8.58 -7.75 12.00
C THR A 14 -9.23 -6.43 12.41
N GLU A 15 -8.43 -5.43 12.78
CA GLU A 15 -8.92 -4.09 13.12
C GLU A 15 -9.58 -3.40 11.91
N PHE A 16 -9.03 -3.60 10.71
CA PHE A 16 -9.60 -3.09 9.46
C PHE A 16 -10.98 -3.70 9.19
N MET A 17 -11.11 -5.03 9.27
CA MET A 17 -12.37 -5.73 9.02
C MET A 17 -13.47 -5.34 10.02
N ASN A 18 -13.10 -4.98 11.25
CA ASN A 18 -14.02 -4.52 12.28
C ASN A 18 -14.40 -3.03 12.15
N GLN A 19 -13.81 -2.27 11.22
CA GLN A 19 -14.22 -0.88 10.99
C GLN A 19 -15.65 -0.85 10.45
N PRO A 20 -16.56 0.02 10.97
CA PRO A 20 -17.95 0.07 10.51
C PRO A 20 -18.09 0.27 9.00
N TRP A 21 -17.19 1.05 8.38
CA TRP A 21 -17.17 1.29 6.94
C TRP A 21 -16.95 0.01 6.10
N ILE A 22 -16.31 -1.01 6.69
CA ILE A 22 -16.05 -2.31 6.06
C ILE A 22 -17.07 -3.34 6.55
N MET A 23 -17.22 -3.49 7.87
CA MET A 23 -18.11 -4.46 8.51
C MET A 23 -19.57 -4.27 8.12
N GLN A 24 -20.00 -3.02 7.94
CA GLN A 24 -21.37 -2.64 7.56
C GLN A 24 -21.38 -2.02 6.16
N SER A 25 -20.56 -2.55 5.25
CA SER A 25 -20.40 -2.03 3.88
C SER A 25 -21.72 -1.88 3.11
N MET A 26 -22.77 -2.65 3.44
CA MET A 26 -24.10 -2.53 2.82
C MET A 26 -24.92 -1.32 3.31
N GLN A 27 -24.51 -0.67 4.40
CA GLN A 27 -25.18 0.49 5.00
C GLN A 27 -24.43 1.80 4.78
N VAL A 28 -23.33 1.77 4.02
CA VAL A 28 -22.55 2.98 3.74
C VAL A 28 -23.35 3.94 2.85
N PRO A 29 -23.17 5.26 3.03
CA PRO A 29 -23.87 6.24 2.21
C PRO A 29 -23.56 6.06 0.71
N PRO A 30 -24.58 6.08 -0.17
CA PRO A 30 -24.40 5.95 -1.61
C PRO A 30 -23.99 7.28 -2.26
N THR A 31 -22.94 7.91 -1.73
CA THR A 31 -22.44 9.20 -2.24
C THR A 31 -21.74 8.99 -3.58
N PRO A 32 -22.16 9.69 -4.66
CA PRO A 32 -21.46 9.62 -5.94
C PRO A 32 -20.02 10.12 -5.82
N LEU A 33 -19.07 9.40 -6.42
CA LEU A 33 -17.65 9.72 -6.37
C LEU A 33 -17.12 10.18 -7.74
N HIS A 34 -16.09 11.02 -7.71
CA HIS A 34 -15.43 11.48 -8.93
C HIS A 34 -14.44 10.49 -9.54
N THR A 35 -14.16 9.36 -8.88
CA THR A 35 -13.11 8.40 -9.25
C THR A 35 -13.16 8.01 -10.73
N SER A 36 -14.33 7.68 -11.26
CA SER A 36 -14.47 7.28 -12.67
C SER A 36 -14.23 8.41 -13.66
N ARG A 37 -14.50 9.66 -13.27
CA ARG A 37 -14.26 10.85 -14.09
C ARG A 37 -12.78 11.19 -14.09
N VAL A 38 -12.15 11.26 -12.91
CA VAL A 38 -10.72 11.56 -12.76
C VAL A 38 -9.87 10.53 -13.51
N LEU A 39 -10.16 9.22 -13.37
CA LEU A 39 -9.44 8.17 -14.09
C LEU A 39 -9.55 8.27 -15.62
N LYS A 40 -10.60 8.93 -16.15
CA LYS A 40 -10.74 9.18 -17.60
C LYS A 40 -9.99 10.44 -18.02
N GLU A 41 -10.06 11.49 -17.21
CA GLU A 41 -9.41 12.78 -17.46
C GLU A 41 -7.87 12.67 -17.37
N GLU A 42 -7.36 11.87 -16.42
CA GLU A 42 -5.93 11.73 -16.10
C GLU A 42 -5.38 10.36 -16.52
N LYS A 43 -5.85 9.80 -17.64
CA LYS A 43 -5.48 8.45 -18.08
C LYS A 43 -3.97 8.29 -18.29
N ASP A 44 -3.30 9.30 -18.81
CA ASP A 44 -1.86 9.22 -19.10
C ASP A 44 -1.03 9.17 -17.81
N LEU A 45 -1.48 9.88 -16.75
CA LEU A 45 -0.87 9.85 -15.41
C LEU A 45 -1.09 8.52 -14.69
N TRP A 46 -2.10 7.74 -15.09
CA TRP A 46 -2.42 6.47 -14.42
C TRP A 46 -1.30 5.43 -14.55
N GLU A 47 -0.54 5.45 -15.64
CA GLU A 47 0.62 4.57 -15.81
C GLU A 47 1.70 4.90 -14.77
N ASP A 48 2.06 6.18 -14.61
CA ASP A 48 3.02 6.64 -13.61
C ASP A 48 2.59 6.26 -12.18
N VAL A 49 1.31 6.39 -11.86
CA VAL A 49 0.77 6.01 -10.54
C VAL A 49 0.99 4.52 -10.26
N LYS A 50 0.81 3.65 -11.25
CA LYS A 50 1.05 2.20 -11.10
C LYS A 50 2.54 1.88 -10.94
N GLU A 51 3.40 2.56 -11.69
CA GLU A 51 4.84 2.39 -11.59
C GLU A 51 5.35 2.80 -10.20
N GLU A 52 4.94 3.98 -9.73
CA GLU A 52 5.31 4.49 -8.40
C GLU A 52 4.77 3.61 -7.27
N MET A 53 3.53 3.12 -7.39
CA MET A 53 2.99 2.17 -6.40
C MET A 53 3.82 0.87 -6.35
N THR A 54 4.27 0.38 -7.50
CA THR A 54 5.12 -0.83 -7.59
C THR A 54 6.48 -0.58 -6.94
N SER A 55 7.11 0.55 -7.26
CA SER A 55 8.38 0.99 -6.66
C SER A 55 8.27 1.15 -5.14
N ALA A 56 7.22 1.81 -4.65
CA ALA A 56 6.98 1.98 -3.22
C ALA A 56 6.82 0.61 -2.52
N LEU A 57 6.00 -0.28 -3.08
CA LEU A 57 5.77 -1.62 -2.51
C LEU A 57 7.03 -2.49 -2.49
N ALA A 58 7.99 -2.28 -3.40
CA ALA A 58 9.27 -2.96 -3.38
C ALA A 58 10.09 -2.56 -2.14
N THR A 59 10.10 -1.28 -1.79
CA THR A 59 10.82 -0.78 -0.60
C THR A 59 10.12 -1.10 0.73
N MET A 60 8.81 -1.28 0.72
CA MET A 60 8.02 -1.58 1.92
C MET A 60 8.08 -3.05 2.35
N ARG A 61 8.64 -3.94 1.50
CA ARG A 61 8.75 -5.37 1.76
C ARG A 61 10.21 -5.76 1.87
N VAL A 62 10.49 -6.71 2.76
CA VAL A 62 11.83 -7.30 2.87
C VAL A 62 11.98 -8.33 1.75
N ASP A 63 13.01 -8.18 0.94
CA ASP A 63 13.44 -9.17 -0.04
C ASP A 63 14.37 -10.19 0.64
N TYR A 64 13.85 -11.39 0.87
CA TYR A 64 14.57 -12.45 1.58
C TYR A 64 15.52 -13.23 0.67
N GLU A 65 15.48 -13.03 -0.65
CA GLU A 65 16.36 -13.68 -1.61
C GLU A 65 17.67 -12.89 -1.82
N GLN A 66 17.74 -11.65 -1.31
CA GLN A 66 18.95 -10.84 -1.38
C GLN A 66 20.14 -11.47 -0.64
N ILE A 67 21.31 -11.31 -1.23
CA ILE A 67 22.57 -11.73 -0.62
C ILE A 67 22.82 -10.97 0.68
N LYS A 68 23.35 -11.68 1.68
CA LYS A 68 23.82 -11.06 2.91
C LYS A 68 25.25 -10.59 2.74
N ILE A 69 25.52 -9.37 3.18
CA ILE A 69 26.86 -8.82 3.24
C ILE A 69 27.68 -9.66 4.23
N LYS A 70 28.83 -10.16 3.78
CA LYS A 70 29.78 -10.89 4.64
C LYS A 70 30.34 -9.97 5.73
N LYS A 71 30.83 -10.56 6.81
CA LYS A 71 31.67 -9.79 7.74
C LYS A 71 32.92 -9.31 7.02
N ILE A 72 33.45 -8.17 7.47
CA ILE A 72 34.62 -7.53 6.84
C ILE A 72 35.83 -8.48 6.80
N GLU A 73 36.02 -9.27 7.87
CA GLU A 73 37.07 -10.29 7.97
C GLU A 73 36.97 -11.41 6.93
N ASP A 74 35.74 -11.79 6.54
CA ASP A 74 35.47 -12.87 5.57
C ASP A 74 35.44 -12.37 4.11
N ALA A 75 35.65 -11.06 3.91
CA ALA A 75 35.58 -10.38 2.62
C ALA A 75 36.96 -9.99 2.05
N SER A 76 38.04 -10.21 2.80
CA SER A 76 39.43 -9.94 2.41
C SER A 76 40.13 -11.16 1.83
#